data_AF-A0A1V3MZX0-F1
#
_entry.id   AF-A0A1V3MZX0-F1
#
_cell.length_a   1.000
_cell.length_b   1.000
_cell.length_c   1.000
_cell.angle_alpha   90.00
_cell.angle_beta   90.00
_cell.angle_gamma   90.00
#
_symmetry.space_group_name_H-M   'P 1'
#
loop_
_entity.id
_entity.type
_entity.pdbx_description
1 polymer ?
#
loop_
_entity_poly.entity_id
_entity_poly.type
_entity_poly.pdbx_seq_one_letter_code
_entity_poly.pdbx_strand_id
1 'polypeptide(L)'
;MGFIPAILATSFVFALLHLYQSQDPMELALIFTTTFLGSVLFGWLYTEWKFNIWVPIALHILMNLAWMLFDVDDTAAGNWYANIFRFLTIAIVITWTVIKAKRMHNGLQVNRKTLWRKS
;
A
#
# COMPACT_ATOMS: atom_id res chain seq x y z
N MET A 1 -18.83 -6.18 -5.87
CA MET A 1 -18.02 -6.48 -4.68
C MET A 1 -17.85 -5.19 -3.87
N GLY A 2 -17.80 -5.25 -2.54
CA GLY A 2 -17.40 -4.12 -1.71
C GLY A 2 -15.88 -3.95 -1.65
N PHE A 3 -15.42 -2.95 -0.90
CA PHE A 3 -14.00 -2.61 -0.77
C PHE A 3 -13.13 -3.77 -0.26
N ILE A 4 -13.51 -4.43 0.84
CA ILE A 4 -12.72 -5.52 1.45
C ILE A 4 -12.48 -6.68 0.46
N PRO A 5 -13.51 -7.33 -0.11
CA PRO A 5 -13.27 -8.45 -1.01
C PRO A 5 -12.48 -8.06 -2.27
N ALA A 6 -12.68 -6.84 -2.78
CA ALA A 6 -11.93 -6.35 -3.94
C ALA A 6 -10.44 -6.13 -3.62
N ILE A 7 -10.14 -5.47 -2.49
CA ILE A 7 -8.76 -5.16 -2.14
C ILE A 7 -7.98 -6.39 -1.69
N LEU A 8 -8.60 -7.31 -0.93
CA LEU A 8 -7.92 -8.54 -0.51
C LEU A 8 -7.61 -9.45 -1.70
N ALA A 9 -8.54 -9.60 -2.65
CA ALA A 9 -8.30 -10.42 -3.84
C ALA A 9 -7.14 -9.87 -4.69
N THR A 10 -7.13 -8.55 -4.92
CA THR A 10 -6.07 -7.91 -5.71
C THR A 10 -4.72 -7.92 -4.99
N SER A 11 -4.69 -7.64 -3.69
CA SER A 11 -3.47 -7.67 -2.89
C SER A 11 -2.88 -9.06 -2.75
N PHE A 12 -3.72 -10.10 -2.70
CA PHE A 12 -3.26 -11.49 -2.66
C PHE A 12 -2.53 -11.87 -3.96
N VAL A 13 -3.13 -11.60 -5.12
CA VAL A 13 -2.50 -11.85 -6.42
C VAL A 13 -1.20 -11.05 -6.55
N PHE A 14 -1.22 -9.77 -6.16
CA PHE A 14 -0.04 -8.91 -6.21
C PHE A 14 1.12 -9.47 -5.37
N ALA A 15 0.83 -9.93 -4.14
CA ALA A 15 1.85 -10.48 -3.26
C ALA A 15 2.44 -11.81 -3.78
N LEU A 16 1.61 -12.68 -4.37
CA LEU A 16 2.08 -13.91 -5.01
C LEU A 16 3.06 -13.62 -6.16
N LEU A 17 2.80 -12.57 -6.95
CA LEU A 17 3.68 -12.15 -8.03
C LEU A 17 5.05 -11.63 -7.56
N HIS A 18 5.28 -11.45 -6.25
CA HIS A 18 6.56 -11.01 -5.69
C HIS A 18 7.37 -12.16 -5.07
N LEU A 19 6.81 -13.36 -4.96
CA LEU A 19 7.51 -14.52 -4.38
C LEU A 19 8.71 -14.99 -5.21
N TYR A 20 8.93 -14.47 -6.42
CA TYR A 20 10.14 -14.77 -7.19
C TYR A 20 11.42 -14.14 -6.59
N GLN A 21 11.29 -13.22 -5.64
CA GLN A 21 12.41 -12.46 -5.08
C GLN A 21 13.32 -13.25 -4.13
N SER A 22 12.89 -14.42 -3.66
CA SER A 22 13.72 -15.27 -2.79
C SER A 22 13.35 -16.75 -2.98
N GLN A 23 14.13 -17.64 -2.37
CA GLN A 23 13.80 -19.05 -2.19
C GLN A 23 13.78 -19.43 -0.69
N ASP A 24 14.16 -18.51 0.20
CA ASP A 24 14.11 -18.73 1.65
C ASP A 24 12.66 -18.56 2.16
N PRO A 25 12.09 -19.55 2.87
CA PRO A 25 10.70 -19.48 3.32
C PRO A 25 10.39 -18.30 4.25
N MET A 26 11.33 -17.88 5.10
CA MET A 26 11.13 -16.77 6.01
C MET A 26 11.14 -15.45 5.24
N GLU A 27 12.09 -15.26 4.34
CA GLU A 27 12.16 -14.08 3.49
C GLU A 27 10.93 -13.98 2.58
N LEU A 28 10.48 -15.09 2.01
CA LEU A 28 9.24 -15.15 1.22
C LEU A 28 8.01 -14.72 2.02
N ALA A 29 7.90 -15.14 3.29
CA ALA A 29 6.82 -14.70 4.16
C ALA A 29 6.85 -13.17 4.39
N LEU A 30 8.05 -12.60 4.55
CA LEU A 30 8.25 -11.15 4.71
C LEU A 30 7.93 -10.39 3.42
N ILE A 31 8.41 -10.86 2.26
CA ILE A 31 8.10 -10.29 0.93
C ILE A 31 6.60 -10.31 0.70
N PHE A 32 5.94 -11.46 0.91
CA PHE A 32 4.50 -11.60 0.76
C PHE A 32 3.76 -10.60 1.64
N THR A 33 4.04 -10.60 2.94
CA THR A 33 3.35 -9.74 3.91
C THR A 33 3.53 -8.26 3.57
N THR A 34 4.76 -7.86 3.24
CA THR A 34 5.09 -6.47 2.91
C THR A 34 4.38 -6.01 1.63
N THR A 35 4.45 -6.79 0.57
CA THR A 35 3.83 -6.45 -0.73
C THR A 35 2.31 -6.52 -0.67
N PHE A 36 1.75 -7.47 0.09
CA PHE A 36 0.33 -7.57 0.38
C PHE A 36 -0.18 -6.31 1.08
N LEU A 37 0.42 -5.94 2.22
CA LEU A 37 0.02 -4.76 2.98
C LEU A 37 0.25 -3.46 2.21
N GLY A 38 1.35 -3.39 1.43
CA GLY A 38 1.61 -2.30 0.50
C GLY A 38 0.48 -2.15 -0.51
N SER A 39 0.07 -3.24 -1.17
CA SER A 39 -1.05 -3.25 -2.11
C SER A 39 -2.37 -2.80 -1.46
N VAL A 40 -2.65 -3.24 -0.23
CA VAL A 40 -3.82 -2.78 0.53
C VAL A 40 -3.76 -1.27 0.78
N LEU A 41 -2.60 -0.73 1.14
CA LEU A 41 -2.44 0.72 1.31
C LEU A 41 -2.66 1.47 -0.01
N PHE A 42 -2.03 1.04 -1.11
CA PHE A 42 -2.16 1.69 -2.41
C PHE A 42 -3.60 1.65 -2.93
N GLY A 43 -4.30 0.52 -2.78
CA GLY A 43 -5.71 0.39 -3.17
C GLY A 43 -6.64 1.24 -2.30
N TRP A 44 -6.35 1.37 -1.00
CA TRP A 44 -7.07 2.29 -0.12
C TRP A 44 -6.85 3.74 -0.53
N LEU A 45 -5.61 4.17 -0.76
CA LEU A 45 -5.28 5.52 -1.23
C LEU A 45 -5.97 5.84 -2.56
N TYR A 46 -5.91 4.92 -3.52
CA TYR A 46 -6.63 5.06 -4.80
C TYR A 46 -8.11 5.34 -4.57
N THR A 47 -8.76 4.59 -3.68
CA THR A 47 -10.19 4.74 -3.38
C THR A 47 -10.47 6.07 -2.66
N GLU A 48 -9.72 6.41 -1.62
CA GLU A 48 -9.92 7.63 -0.82
C GLU A 48 -9.66 8.91 -1.60
N TRP A 49 -8.78 8.83 -2.60
CA TRP A 49 -8.50 9.93 -3.51
C TRP A 49 -9.43 9.94 -4.73
N LYS A 50 -10.64 9.38 -4.60
CA LYS A 50 -11.70 9.36 -5.64
C LYS A 50 -11.24 8.67 -6.93
N PHE A 51 -10.58 7.53 -6.80
CA PHE A 51 -10.07 6.75 -7.92
C PHE A 51 -9.07 7.53 -8.79
N ASN A 52 -8.28 8.41 -8.17
CA ASN A 52 -7.17 9.08 -8.84
C ASN A 52 -5.91 8.21 -8.79
N ILE A 53 -5.54 7.61 -9.92
CA ILE A 53 -4.37 6.73 -10.05
C ILE A 53 -3.02 7.44 -9.82
N TRP A 54 -2.97 8.77 -10.01
CA TRP A 54 -1.70 9.49 -9.90
C TRP A 54 -1.19 9.57 -8.47
N VAL A 55 -2.07 9.48 -7.48
CA VAL A 55 -1.69 9.49 -6.05
C VAL A 55 -0.87 8.24 -5.68
N PRO A 56 -1.37 7.00 -5.89
CA PRO A 56 -0.58 5.81 -5.63
C PRO A 56 0.64 5.71 -6.56
N ILE A 57 0.54 6.12 -7.84
CA ILE A 57 1.69 6.11 -8.77
C ILE A 57 2.81 7.04 -8.27
N ALA A 58 2.50 8.29 -7.93
CA ALA A 58 3.50 9.25 -7.46
C ALA A 58 4.14 8.77 -6.15
N LEU A 59 3.35 8.24 -5.21
CA LEU A 59 3.88 7.65 -3.98
C LEU A 59 4.85 6.51 -4.28
N HIS A 60 4.48 5.60 -5.17
CA HIS A 60 5.32 4.45 -5.52
C HIS A 60 6.61 4.89 -6.23
N ILE A 61 6.54 5.85 -7.14
CA ILE A 61 7.72 6.45 -7.78
C ILE A 61 8.66 7.04 -6.73
N LEU A 62 8.15 7.79 -5.76
CA LEU A 62 8.96 8.39 -4.70
C LEU A 62 9.59 7.33 -3.80
N MET A 63 8.87 6.26 -3.49
CA MET A 63 9.42 5.12 -2.75
C MET A 63 10.56 4.44 -3.51
N ASN A 64 10.39 4.19 -4.82
CA ASN A 64 11.44 3.60 -5.65
C ASN A 64 12.64 4.54 -5.81
N LEU A 65 12.38 5.84 -5.96
CA LEU A 65 13.44 6.84 -6.01
C LEU A 65 14.26 6.84 -4.71
N ALA A 66 13.60 6.83 -3.55
CA ALA A 66 14.29 6.71 -2.27
C ALA A 66 15.06 5.39 -2.18
N TRP A 67 14.47 4.28 -2.63
CA TRP A 67 15.13 2.97 -2.64
C TRP A 67 16.43 2.98 -3.46
N MET A 68 16.40 3.59 -4.65
CA MET A 68 17.57 3.69 -5.54
C MET A 68 18.62 4.68 -5.02
N LEU A 69 18.22 5.82 -4.47
CA LEU A 69 19.15 6.85 -3.98
C LEU A 69 19.89 6.42 -2.72
N PHE A 70 19.27 5.59 -1.88
CA PHE A 70 19.83 5.15 -0.61
C PHE A 70 20.28 3.68 -0.61
N ASP A 71 20.30 3.03 -1.79
CA ASP A 71 20.74 1.65 -2.00
C ASP A 71 20.21 0.68 -0.93
N VAL A 72 18.88 0.63 -0.82
CA VAL A 72 18.22 0.19 0.41
C VAL A 72 18.32 -1.32 0.63
N ASP A 73 17.99 -2.15 -0.37
CA ASP A 73 18.14 -3.62 -0.30
C ASP A 73 17.82 -4.30 -1.66
N ASP A 74 18.11 -5.60 -1.76
CA ASP A 74 17.85 -6.42 -2.95
C ASP A 74 16.40 -6.92 -3.03
N THR A 75 15.69 -7.04 -1.89
CA THR A 75 14.32 -7.59 -1.85
C THR A 75 13.31 -6.64 -1.22
N ALA A 76 12.03 -6.84 -1.53
CA ALA A 76 10.95 -6.01 -0.99
C ALA A 76 10.80 -6.13 0.54
N ALA A 77 11.34 -7.18 1.17
CA ALA A 77 11.41 -7.27 2.63
C ALA A 77 12.14 -6.04 3.19
N GLY A 78 13.30 -5.72 2.60
CA GLY A 78 14.16 -4.61 2.96
C GLY A 78 14.82 -4.75 4.33
N ASN A 79 15.92 -4.02 4.52
CA ASN A 79 16.61 -3.96 5.80
C ASN A 79 15.90 -3.09 6.86
N TRP A 80 16.54 -2.91 8.00
CA TRP A 80 16.00 -2.11 9.10
C TRP A 80 15.74 -0.65 8.71
N TYR A 81 16.67 -0.02 7.97
CA TYR A 81 16.52 1.36 7.51
C TYR A 81 15.37 1.51 6.50
N ALA A 82 15.24 0.54 5.57
CA ALA A 82 14.13 0.45 4.63
C ALA A 82 12.78 0.51 5.35
N ASN A 83 12.66 -0.28 6.41
CA ASN A 83 11.44 -0.40 7.19
C ASN A 83 11.12 0.89 7.96
N ILE A 84 12.11 1.61 8.48
CA ILE A 84 11.90 2.92 9.12
C ILE A 84 11.30 3.93 8.12
N PHE A 85 11.93 4.11 6.96
CA PHE A 85 11.42 5.03 5.93
C PHE A 85 10.05 4.63 5.41
N ARG A 86 9.79 3.32 5.31
CA ARG A 86 8.47 2.77 4.99
C ARG A 86 7.44 3.17 6.04
N PHE A 87 7.70 2.95 7.33
CA PHE A 87 6.77 3.33 8.39
C PHE A 87 6.49 4.84 8.43
N LEU A 88 7.52 5.67 8.21
CA LEU A 88 7.35 7.13 8.11
C LEU A 88 6.45 7.50 6.92
N THR A 89 6.72 6.92 5.75
CA THR A 89 5.91 7.14 4.54
C THR A 89 4.45 6.75 4.75
N ILE A 90 4.21 5.58 5.36
CA ILE A 90 2.87 5.08 5.71
C ILE A 90 2.18 6.04 6.67
N ALA A 91 2.85 6.46 7.75
CA ALA A 91 2.28 7.37 8.73
C ALA A 91 1.89 8.71 8.10
N ILE A 92 2.76 9.29 7.26
CA ILE A 92 2.50 10.55 6.55
C ILE A 92 1.30 10.41 5.63
N VAL A 93 1.26 9.37 4.78
CA VAL A 93 0.21 9.25 3.76
C VAL A 93 -1.16 8.94 4.36
N ILE A 94 -1.22 8.11 5.41
CA ILE A 94 -2.47 7.85 6.15
C ILE A 94 -2.96 9.14 6.81
N THR A 95 -2.08 9.83 7.54
CA THR A 95 -2.43 11.06 8.27
C THR A 95 -2.95 12.12 7.30
N TRP A 96 -2.24 12.36 6.20
CA TRP A 96 -2.66 13.33 5.19
C TRP A 96 -3.99 12.94 4.55
N THR A 97 -4.15 11.67 4.14
CA THR A 97 -5.40 11.20 3.53
C THR A 97 -6.60 11.38 4.46
N VAL A 98 -6.47 11.02 5.74
CA VAL A 98 -7.53 11.19 6.74
C VAL A 98 -7.86 12.67 6.99
N ILE A 99 -6.85 13.53 7.15
CA ILE A 99 -7.05 14.97 7.34
C ILE A 99 -7.79 15.58 6.15
N LYS A 100 -7.34 15.27 4.93
CA LYS A 100 -7.96 15.75 3.69
C LYS A 100 -9.41 15.26 3.57
N ALA A 101 -9.65 13.97 3.83
CA ALA A 101 -10.98 13.39 3.76
C ALA A 101 -11.97 14.10 4.70
N LYS A 102 -11.53 14.41 5.93
CA LYS A 102 -12.32 15.17 6.91
C LYS A 102 -12.57 16.62 6.47
N ARG A 103 -11.57 17.30 5.90
CA ARG A 103 -11.66 18.73 5.54
C ARG A 103 -12.39 18.99 4.23
N MET A 104 -12.30 18.09 3.26
CA MET A 104 -12.71 18.37 1.87
C MET A 104 -13.80 17.44 1.33
N HIS A 105 -13.92 16.21 1.86
CA HIS A 105 -14.74 15.15 1.23
C HIS A 105 -15.91 14.69 2.10
N ASN A 106 -16.23 15.40 3.19
CA ASN A 106 -17.23 14.99 4.19
C ASN A 106 -16.98 13.59 4.79
N GLY A 107 -15.70 13.17 4.84
CA GLY A 107 -15.29 11.86 5.36
C GLY A 107 -14.62 10.96 4.32
N LEU A 108 -14.38 9.72 4.72
CA LEU A 108 -13.72 8.69 3.92
C LEU A 108 -14.68 8.05 2.90
N GLN A 109 -14.17 7.74 1.71
CA GLN A 109 -14.89 7.01 0.65
C GLN A 109 -15.17 5.58 1.10
N VAL A 110 -14.21 4.93 1.76
CA VAL A 110 -14.41 3.63 2.40
C VAL A 110 -15.09 3.84 3.75
N ASN A 111 -16.32 3.37 3.88
CA ASN A 111 -17.12 3.46 5.09
C ASN A 111 -18.00 2.22 5.23
N ARG A 112 -18.76 2.12 6.33
CA ARG A 112 -19.59 0.94 6.64
C ARG A 112 -20.51 0.48 5.51
N LYS A 113 -20.97 1.40 4.65
CA LYS A 113 -21.86 1.09 3.52
C LYS A 113 -21.11 0.53 2.30
N THR A 114 -19.81 0.78 2.18
CA THR A 114 -18.99 0.38 1.01
C THR A 114 -18.03 -0.78 1.30
N LEU A 115 -17.89 -1.19 2.57
CA LEU A 115 -16.96 -2.25 2.99
C LEU A 115 -17.20 -3.60 2.28
N TRP A 116 -18.44 -4.09 2.27
CA TRP A 116 -18.75 -5.48 1.86
C TRP A 116 -19.50 -5.58 0.53
N ARG A 117 -20.42 -4.65 0.28
CA ARG A 117 -21.17 -4.55 -0.97
C ARG A 117 -21.42 -3.08 -1.27
N LYS A 118 -21.26 -2.67 -2.53
CA LYS A 118 -21.69 -1.34 -2.97
C LYS A 118 -23.24 -1.34 -2.95
N SER A 119 -23.82 -0.60 -2.02
CA SER A 119 -25.27 -0.35 -1.97
C SER A 119 -25.72 0.62 -3.05
#